data_AF-A0A438JSD6-F1
#
_entry.id   AF-A0A438JSD6-F1
#
_cell.length_a   1.000
_cell.length_b   1.000
_cell.length_c   1.000
_cell.angle_alpha   90.00
_cell.angle_beta   90.00
_cell.angle_gamma   90.00
#
_symmetry.space_group_name_H-M   'P 1'
#
loop_
_entity.id
_entity.type
_entity.pdbx_description
1 polymer ?
#
loop_
_entity_poly.entity_id
_entity_poly.type
_entity_poly.pdbx_seq_one_letter_code
_entity_poly.pdbx_strand_id
1 'polypeptide(L)'
;MEMASGFVNERMKKQRTEGTKRKDFLDVLLEFEGNGRDEPAKTSDRDVNIFILEIFMAGSETSSSIVEWVMTELLRNPKSMSKVKDELARVVGADRNVEESDIDELQYLQAVVKETLRLHPPIPFLIPRSAIQDTSFMGYHIPKDTQVLVNAWAIGRDPGS
;
A
#
# COMPACT_ATOMS: atom_id res chain seq x y z
N MET A 1 15.08 -0.51 -13.66
CA MET A 1 16.14 0.10 -12.81
C MET A 1 16.50 1.51 -13.25
N GLU A 2 16.70 1.80 -14.54
CA GLU A 2 17.13 3.14 -15.01
C GLU A 2 16.25 4.30 -14.54
N MET A 3 14.92 4.13 -14.48
CA MET A 3 14.02 5.19 -13.97
C MET A 3 14.24 5.48 -12.48
N ALA A 4 14.34 4.45 -11.64
CA ALA A 4 14.60 4.62 -10.21
C ALA A 4 15.98 5.24 -9.96
N SER A 5 17.01 4.75 -10.67
CA SER A 5 18.37 5.32 -10.61
C SER A 5 18.41 6.77 -11.08
N GLY A 6 17.66 7.12 -12.13
CA GLY A 6 17.51 8.49 -12.61
C GLY A 6 16.91 9.40 -11.54
N PHE A 7 15.79 8.97 -10.95
CA PHE A 7 15.12 9.69 -9.86
C PHE A 7 16.02 9.90 -8.64
N VAL A 8 16.68 8.83 -8.15
CA VAL A 8 17.59 8.91 -6.99
C VAL A 8 18.74 9.88 -7.28
N ASN A 9 19.34 9.80 -8.47
CA ASN A 9 20.44 10.70 -8.86
C ASN A 9 19.99 12.17 -8.95
N GLU A 10 18.82 12.44 -9.52
CA GLU A 10 18.28 13.80 -9.59
C GLU A 10 18.04 14.36 -8.18
N ARG A 11 17.46 13.55 -7.30
CA ARG A 11 17.18 13.92 -5.92
C ARG A 11 18.44 14.20 -5.11
N MET A 12 19.46 13.36 -5.26
CA MET A 12 20.80 13.58 -4.66
C MET A 12 21.44 14.89 -5.13
N LYS A 13 21.27 15.25 -6.41
CA LYS A 13 21.78 16.54 -6.93
C LYS A 13 21.04 17.72 -6.30
N LYS A 14 19.71 17.68 -6.24
CA LYS A 14 18.89 18.76 -5.64
C LYS A 14 19.22 18.99 -4.17
N GLN A 15 19.43 17.91 -3.41
CA GLN A 15 19.79 18.00 -1.99
C GLN A 15 21.11 18.75 -1.76
N ARG A 16 22.10 18.55 -2.65
CA ARG A 16 23.41 19.24 -2.59
C ARG A 16 23.31 20.74 -2.90
N THR A 17 22.37 21.14 -3.75
CA THR A 17 22.20 22.54 -4.18
C THR A 17 21.25 23.35 -3.31
N GLU A 18 20.19 22.74 -2.77
CA GLU A 18 19.08 23.47 -2.13
C GLU A 18 18.92 23.16 -0.63
N GLY A 19 19.65 22.17 -0.11
CA GLY A 19 19.47 21.65 1.25
C GLY A 19 18.15 20.88 1.41
N THR A 20 18.07 20.01 2.42
CA THR A 20 16.87 19.19 2.67
C THR A 20 15.89 19.93 3.58
N LYS A 21 14.67 20.23 3.10
CA LYS A 21 13.64 20.93 3.91
C LYS A 21 12.84 20.00 4.84
N ARG A 22 12.72 18.72 4.49
CA ARG A 22 12.08 17.67 5.29
C ARG A 22 12.67 16.31 4.88
N LYS A 23 13.13 15.51 5.84
CA LYS A 23 13.63 14.16 5.57
C LYS A 23 12.49 13.25 5.15
N ASP A 24 12.71 12.42 4.14
CA ASP A 24 11.80 11.33 3.79
C ASP A 24 12.51 9.98 3.67
N PHE A 25 11.77 8.99 3.18
CA PHE A 25 12.23 7.60 3.11
C PHE A 25 13.54 7.42 2.34
N LEU A 26 13.76 8.17 1.24
CA LEU A 26 15.02 8.06 0.51
C LEU A 26 16.17 8.59 1.35
N ASP A 27 15.96 9.71 2.05
CA ASP A 27 16.99 10.30 2.91
C ASP A 27 17.38 9.31 4.03
N VAL A 28 16.40 8.60 4.62
CA VAL A 28 16.66 7.56 5.64
C VAL A 28 17.48 6.39 5.06
N LEU A 29 17.18 5.94 3.84
CA LEU A 29 17.95 4.85 3.21
C LEU A 29 19.40 5.24 2.90
N LEU A 30 19.63 6.50 2.53
CA LEU A 30 20.95 7.04 2.18
C LEU A 30 21.80 7.36 3.41
N GLU A 31 21.15 7.82 4.48
CA GLU A 31 21.79 8.11 5.78
C GLU A 31 21.99 6.86 6.65
N PHE A 32 21.47 5.70 6.23
CA PHE A 32 21.64 4.46 6.96
C PHE A 32 23.13 4.09 7.09
N GLU A 33 23.58 3.95 8.35
CA GLU A 33 24.90 3.49 8.72
C GLU A 33 24.77 2.28 9.63
N GLY A 34 25.16 1.11 9.13
CA GLY A 34 25.14 -0.14 9.87
C GLY A 34 26.48 -0.47 10.50
N ASN A 35 26.49 -1.48 11.39
CA ASN A 35 27.69 -1.88 12.13
C ASN A 35 28.72 -2.70 11.31
N GLY A 36 28.37 -3.15 10.10
CA GLY A 36 29.25 -3.91 9.21
C GLY A 36 29.60 -5.33 9.68
N ARG A 37 28.97 -5.83 10.74
CA ARG A 37 29.16 -7.18 11.32
C ARG A 37 27.97 -8.07 11.02
N ASP A 38 26.81 -7.70 11.53
CA ASP A 38 25.56 -8.46 11.39
C ASP A 38 24.61 -7.81 10.36
N GLU A 39 24.94 -6.59 9.92
CA GLU A 39 24.21 -5.82 8.91
C GLU A 39 25.18 -5.08 7.97
N PRO A 40 24.77 -4.73 6.74
CA PRO A 40 25.60 -3.97 5.82
C PRO A 40 26.00 -2.62 6.42
N ALA A 41 27.25 -2.20 6.18
CA ALA A 41 27.74 -0.90 6.66
C ALA A 41 26.94 0.29 6.08
N LYS A 42 26.39 0.14 4.86
CA LYS A 42 25.49 1.09 4.19
C LYS A 42 24.52 0.34 3.29
N THR A 43 23.39 0.96 2.98
CA THR A 43 22.49 0.50 1.90
C THR A 43 23.19 0.65 0.56
N SER A 44 23.24 -0.40 -0.25
CA SER A 44 23.88 -0.30 -1.57
C SER A 44 23.04 0.54 -2.54
N ASP A 45 23.66 1.22 -3.51
CA ASP A 45 22.93 1.98 -4.54
C ASP A 45 21.91 1.11 -5.29
N ARG A 46 22.23 -0.17 -5.46
CA ARG A 46 21.32 -1.15 -6.06
C ARG A 46 20.09 -1.36 -5.19
N ASP A 47 20.27 -1.57 -3.89
CA ASP A 47 19.17 -1.82 -2.96
C ASP A 47 18.32 -0.56 -2.76
N VAL A 48 18.93 0.62 -2.68
CA VAL A 48 18.20 1.90 -2.69
C VAL A 48 17.29 2.00 -3.92
N ASN A 49 17.82 1.71 -5.11
CA ASN A 49 17.03 1.75 -6.34
C ASN A 49 15.91 0.70 -6.35
N ILE A 50 16.15 -0.48 -5.79
CA ILE A 50 15.12 -1.54 -5.67
C ILE A 50 14.02 -1.10 -4.70
N PHE A 51 14.35 -0.63 -3.50
CA PHE A 51 13.36 -0.22 -2.50
C PHE A 51 12.50 0.94 -2.97
N ILE A 52 13.11 1.94 -3.61
CA ILE A 52 12.36 3.07 -4.17
C ILE A 52 11.40 2.60 -5.26
N LEU A 53 11.87 1.74 -6.18
CA LEU A 53 11.01 1.19 -7.22
C LEU A 53 9.86 0.36 -6.64
N GLU A 54 10.14 -0.49 -5.65
CA GLU A 54 9.15 -1.33 -4.99
C GLU A 54 8.05 -0.49 -4.34
N ILE A 55 8.41 0.52 -3.54
CA ILE A 55 7.43 1.39 -2.87
C ILE A 55 6.57 2.14 -3.87
N PHE A 56 7.17 2.66 -4.95
CA PHE A 56 6.40 3.35 -5.99
C PHE A 56 5.40 2.41 -6.67
N MET A 57 5.81 1.20 -7.05
CA MET A 57 4.91 0.25 -7.69
C MET A 57 3.81 -0.22 -6.71
N ALA A 58 4.21 -0.66 -5.52
CA ALA A 58 3.30 -1.22 -4.53
C ALA A 58 2.28 -0.19 -4.03
N GLY A 59 2.69 1.07 -3.84
CA GLY A 59 1.82 2.14 -3.34
C GLY A 59 0.95 2.78 -4.41
N SER A 60 1.48 2.99 -5.63
CA SER A 60 0.77 3.76 -6.67
C SER A 60 -0.39 2.98 -7.27
N GLU A 61 -0.12 1.80 -7.84
CA GLU A 61 -1.13 1.04 -8.59
C GLU A 61 -2.26 0.52 -7.70
N THR A 62 -1.91 0.03 -6.50
CA THR A 62 -2.91 -0.53 -5.57
C THR A 62 -3.84 0.56 -5.03
N SER A 63 -3.29 1.71 -4.64
CA SER A 63 -4.08 2.83 -4.09
C SER A 63 -4.94 3.48 -5.16
N SER A 64 -4.40 3.72 -6.37
CA SER A 64 -5.19 4.31 -7.46
C SER A 64 -6.35 3.40 -7.86
N SER A 65 -6.12 2.09 -7.98
CA SER A 65 -7.17 1.13 -8.30
C SER A 65 -8.30 1.14 -7.26
N ILE A 66 -7.98 1.23 -5.97
CA ILE A 66 -9.01 1.32 -4.93
C ILE A 66 -9.79 2.63 -5.00
N VAL A 67 -9.12 3.76 -5.22
CA VAL A 67 -9.81 5.06 -5.36
C VAL A 67 -10.77 5.02 -6.55
N GLU A 68 -10.37 4.44 -7.68
CA GLU A 68 -11.22 4.25 -8.86
C GLU A 68 -12.47 3.40 -8.53
N TRP A 69 -12.29 2.29 -7.82
CA TRP A 69 -13.41 1.43 -7.41
C TRP A 69 -14.31 2.10 -6.37
N VAL A 70 -13.76 2.81 -5.39
CA VAL A 70 -14.54 3.57 -4.39
C VAL A 70 -15.45 4.58 -5.10
N MET A 71 -14.88 5.36 -6.02
CA MET A 71 -15.67 6.32 -6.78
C MET A 71 -16.71 5.65 -7.67
N THR A 72 -16.35 4.52 -8.31
CA THR A 72 -17.28 3.72 -9.13
C THR A 72 -18.47 3.24 -8.30
N GLU A 73 -18.24 2.64 -7.13
CA GLU A 73 -19.31 2.12 -6.26
C GLU A 73 -20.18 3.24 -5.68
N LEU A 74 -19.58 4.36 -5.28
CA LEU A 74 -20.34 5.52 -4.80
C LEU A 74 -21.20 6.14 -5.89
N LEU A 75 -20.70 6.25 -7.13
CA LEU A 75 -21.49 6.77 -8.27
C LEU A 75 -22.64 5.82 -8.63
N ARG A 76 -22.45 4.51 -8.48
CA ARG A 76 -23.49 3.49 -8.70
C ARG A 76 -24.49 3.41 -7.55
N ASN A 77 -24.15 3.92 -6.36
CA ASN A 77 -25.02 3.93 -5.19
C ASN A 77 -25.20 5.35 -4.62
N PRO A 78 -26.13 6.15 -5.19
CA PRO A 78 -26.35 7.54 -4.76
C PRO A 78 -26.71 7.70 -3.28
N LYS A 79 -27.33 6.68 -2.66
CA LYS A 79 -27.65 6.70 -1.23
C LYS A 79 -26.39 6.64 -0.37
N SER A 80 -25.44 5.76 -0.72
CA SER A 80 -24.14 5.70 -0.04
C SER A 80 -23.33 6.98 -0.28
N MET A 81 -23.34 7.52 -1.51
CA MET A 81 -22.71 8.80 -1.82
C MET A 81 -23.26 9.95 -0.97
N SER A 82 -24.58 10.04 -0.80
CA SER A 82 -25.20 11.05 0.06
C SER A 82 -24.69 10.93 1.50
N LYS A 83 -24.68 9.72 2.06
CA LYS A 83 -24.23 9.48 3.44
C LYS A 83 -22.77 9.88 3.67
N VAL A 84 -21.87 9.58 2.71
CA VAL A 84 -20.47 10.01 2.79
C VAL A 84 -20.37 11.54 2.78
N LYS A 85 -21.13 12.23 1.91
CA LYS A 85 -21.15 13.69 1.87
C LYS A 85 -21.69 14.30 3.16
N ASP A 86 -22.76 13.73 3.72
CA ASP A 86 -23.34 14.17 4.98
C ASP A 86 -22.36 13.98 6.15
N GLU A 87 -21.64 12.86 6.18
CA GLU A 87 -20.59 12.60 7.18
C GLU A 87 -19.43 13.61 7.06
N LEU A 88 -18.94 13.86 5.84
CA LEU A 88 -17.88 14.85 5.59
C LEU A 88 -18.33 16.26 5.99
N ALA A 89 -19.56 16.65 5.66
CA ALA A 89 -20.10 17.95 6.04
C ALA A 89 -20.21 18.11 7.57
N ARG A 90 -20.55 17.03 8.29
CA ARG A 90 -20.66 17.02 9.75
C ARG A 90 -19.31 17.07 10.46
N VAL A 91 -18.33 16.29 9.99
CA VAL A 91 -17.02 16.12 10.66
C VAL A 91 -16.03 17.21 10.25
N VAL A 92 -15.97 17.53 8.96
CA VAL A 92 -14.94 18.42 8.39
C VAL A 92 -15.48 19.83 8.15
N GLY A 93 -16.72 19.92 7.66
CA GLY A 93 -17.32 21.18 7.23
C GLY A 93 -16.89 21.62 5.82
N ALA A 94 -17.32 22.81 5.40
CA ALA A 94 -17.06 23.33 4.05
C ALA A 94 -15.82 24.25 3.95
N ASP A 95 -15.30 24.72 5.09
CA ASP A 95 -14.33 25.82 5.14
C ASP A 95 -12.86 25.35 5.23
N ARG A 96 -12.62 24.04 5.24
CA ARG A 96 -11.27 23.47 5.34
C ARG A 96 -11.15 22.14 4.61
N ASN A 97 -9.90 21.74 4.36
CA ASN A 97 -9.59 20.41 3.87
C ASN A 97 -9.68 19.35 4.97
N VAL A 98 -9.81 18.09 4.54
CA VAL A 98 -9.70 16.92 5.41
C VAL A 98 -8.28 16.83 5.95
N GLU A 99 -8.15 16.60 7.26
CA GLU A 99 -6.89 16.37 7.95
C GLU A 99 -6.86 14.94 8.51
N GLU A 100 -5.67 14.42 8.80
CA GLU A 100 -5.49 13.04 9.30
C GLU A 100 -6.25 12.80 10.62
N SER A 101 -6.36 13.83 11.47
CA SER A 101 -7.11 13.75 12.73
C SER A 101 -8.62 13.55 12.56
N ASP A 102 -9.17 13.81 11.37
CA ASP A 102 -10.60 13.63 11.11
C ASP A 102 -10.94 12.15 10.82
N ILE A 103 -9.96 11.34 10.41
CA ILE A 103 -10.18 10.01 9.85
C ILE A 103 -10.96 9.12 10.82
N ASP A 104 -10.65 9.19 12.13
CA ASP A 104 -11.30 8.37 13.17
C ASP A 104 -12.81 8.63 13.27
N GLU A 105 -13.26 9.84 12.93
CA GLU A 105 -14.66 10.27 12.96
C GLU A 105 -15.39 10.04 11.62
N LEU A 106 -14.67 9.69 10.55
CA LEU A 106 -15.18 9.38 9.21
C LEU A 106 -15.51 7.88 9.06
N GLN A 107 -16.27 7.34 10.02
CA GLN A 107 -16.52 5.90 10.14
C GLN A 107 -17.25 5.30 8.93
N TYR A 108 -18.20 6.03 8.34
CA TYR A 108 -18.94 5.57 7.17
C TYR A 108 -18.07 5.58 5.91
N LEU A 109 -17.24 6.60 5.71
CA LEU A 109 -16.22 6.61 4.65
C LEU A 109 -15.24 5.44 4.82
N GLN A 110 -14.76 5.17 6.03
CA GLN A 110 -13.93 3.98 6.29
C GLN A 110 -14.65 2.69 5.93
N ALA A 111 -15.94 2.57 6.25
CA ALA A 111 -16.76 1.41 5.89
C ALA A 111 -16.88 1.27 4.36
N VAL A 112 -17.06 2.37 3.62
CA VAL A 112 -17.09 2.37 2.15
C VAL A 112 -15.77 1.86 1.58
N VAL A 113 -14.62 2.35 2.09
CA VAL A 113 -13.30 1.90 1.63
C VAL A 113 -13.09 0.40 1.93
N LYS A 114 -13.43 -0.05 3.15
CA LYS A 114 -13.32 -1.46 3.54
C LYS A 114 -14.23 -2.37 2.70
N GLU A 115 -15.46 -1.94 2.42
CA GLU A 115 -16.40 -2.69 1.59
C GLU A 115 -15.94 -2.75 0.13
N THR A 116 -15.36 -1.65 -0.37
CA THR A 116 -14.76 -1.62 -1.71
C THR A 116 -13.57 -2.57 -1.78
N LEU A 117 -12.70 -2.62 -0.76
CA LEU A 117 -11.60 -3.59 -0.69
C LEU A 117 -12.10 -5.05 -0.66
N ARG A 118 -13.19 -5.32 0.06
CA ARG A 118 -13.83 -6.64 0.11
C ARG A 118 -14.35 -7.07 -1.27
N LEU A 119 -14.98 -6.15 -2.00
CA LEU A 119 -15.53 -6.41 -3.33
C LEU A 119 -14.44 -6.41 -4.42
N HIS A 120 -13.49 -5.49 -4.39
CA HIS A 120 -12.56 -5.23 -5.48
C HIS A 120 -11.11 -5.24 -4.98
N PRO A 121 -10.61 -6.37 -4.46
CA PRO A 121 -9.23 -6.45 -4.00
C PRO A 121 -8.27 -6.26 -5.20
N PRO A 122 -7.29 -5.32 -5.13
CA PRO A 122 -6.37 -5.07 -6.25
C PRO A 122 -5.49 -6.29 -6.59
N ILE A 123 -5.27 -7.17 -5.61
CA ILE A 123 -4.52 -8.42 -5.78
C ILE A 123 -5.41 -9.61 -5.36
N PRO A 124 -6.31 -10.10 -6.22
CA PRO A 124 -7.31 -11.14 -5.88
C PRO A 124 -6.74 -12.44 -5.32
N PHE A 125 -5.51 -12.81 -5.70
CA PHE A 125 -4.82 -14.03 -5.25
C PHE A 125 -3.66 -13.79 -4.27
N LEU A 126 -3.50 -12.55 -3.78
CA LEU A 126 -2.36 -12.06 -3.02
C LEU A 126 -0.99 -12.39 -3.67
N ILE A 127 0.09 -12.04 -2.98
CA ILE A 127 1.44 -12.43 -3.42
C ILE A 127 1.62 -13.93 -3.16
N PRO A 128 1.99 -14.74 -4.17
CA PRO A 128 2.17 -16.17 -3.97
C PRO A 128 3.22 -16.49 -2.90
N ARG A 129 2.94 -17.51 -2.09
CA ARG A 129 3.86 -18.03 -1.08
C ARG A 129 4.41 -19.39 -1.53
N SER A 130 5.62 -19.73 -1.12
CA SER A 130 6.21 -21.04 -1.38
C SER A 130 6.36 -21.81 -0.08
N ALA A 131 5.99 -23.10 -0.08
CA ALA A 131 6.21 -23.99 1.05
C ALA A 131 7.73 -24.18 1.28
N ILE A 132 8.25 -23.72 2.41
CA ILE A 132 9.69 -23.78 2.70
C ILE A 132 10.20 -25.21 2.97
N GLN A 133 9.29 -26.11 3.31
CA GLN A 133 9.52 -27.53 3.56
C GLN A 133 8.23 -28.31 3.33
N ASP A 134 8.35 -29.62 3.24
CA ASP A 134 7.21 -30.53 3.26
C ASP A 134 6.37 -30.28 4.52
N THR A 135 5.07 -30.12 4.33
CA THR A 135 4.13 -29.83 5.43
C THR A 135 2.81 -30.58 5.23
N SER A 136 2.00 -30.63 6.28
CA SER A 136 0.62 -31.12 6.21
C SER A 136 -0.33 -30.02 6.66
N PHE A 137 -1.33 -29.71 5.85
CA PHE A 137 -2.31 -28.68 6.14
C PHE A 137 -3.72 -29.22 5.86
N MET A 138 -4.59 -29.16 6.88
CA MET A 138 -5.96 -29.67 6.80
C MET A 138 -6.05 -31.13 6.28
N GLY A 139 -5.07 -31.97 6.63
CA GLY A 139 -5.01 -33.38 6.18
C GLY A 139 -4.40 -33.59 4.80
N TYR A 140 -4.03 -32.53 4.07
CA TYR A 140 -3.32 -32.61 2.79
C TYR A 140 -1.82 -32.51 3.00
N HIS A 141 -1.07 -33.38 2.34
CA HIS A 141 0.38 -33.25 2.24
C HIS A 141 0.74 -32.21 1.17
N ILE A 142 1.54 -31.21 1.55
CA ILE A 142 2.01 -30.14 0.70
C ILE A 142 3.54 -30.27 0.60
N PRO A 143 4.08 -30.67 -0.56
CA PRO A 143 5.52 -30.74 -0.76
C PRO A 143 6.20 -29.37 -0.65
N LYS A 144 7.47 -29.38 -0.28
CA LYS A 144 8.37 -28.23 -0.40
C LYS A 144 8.28 -27.62 -1.81
N ASP A 145 8.44 -26.30 -1.87
CA ASP A 145 8.40 -25.47 -3.08
C ASP A 145 7.04 -25.39 -3.78
N THR A 146 5.99 -25.98 -3.19
CA THR A 146 4.61 -25.79 -3.65
C THR A 146 4.21 -24.32 -3.53
N GLN A 147 3.75 -23.74 -4.65
CA GLN A 147 3.23 -22.38 -4.68
C GLN A 147 1.78 -22.35 -4.15
N VAL A 148 1.55 -21.53 -3.14
CA VAL A 148 0.25 -21.33 -2.50
C VAL A 148 -0.26 -19.94 -2.84
N LEU A 149 -1.48 -19.87 -3.39
CA LEU A 149 -2.17 -18.64 -3.72
C LEU A 149 -3.38 -18.49 -2.80
N VAL A 150 -3.55 -17.30 -2.20
CA VAL A 150 -4.66 -17.04 -1.27
C VAL A 150 -5.73 -16.26 -2.01
N ASN A 151 -6.89 -16.87 -2.23
CA ASN A 151 -8.00 -16.27 -2.97
C ASN A 151 -8.77 -15.25 -2.10
N ALA A 152 -8.20 -14.07 -1.91
CA ALA A 152 -8.82 -12.96 -1.18
C ALA A 152 -10.16 -12.53 -1.78
N TRP A 153 -10.33 -12.63 -3.10
CA TRP A 153 -11.60 -12.33 -3.77
C TRP A 153 -12.74 -13.26 -3.34
N ALA A 154 -12.46 -14.56 -3.23
CA ALA A 154 -13.43 -15.55 -2.78
C ALA A 154 -13.72 -15.40 -1.28
N ILE A 155 -12.69 -15.23 -0.46
CA ILE A 155 -12.83 -14.99 0.99
C ILE A 155 -13.71 -13.77 1.24
N GLY A 156 -13.48 -12.67 0.50
CA GLY A 156 -14.29 -11.47 0.62
C GLY A 156 -15.76 -11.67 0.25
N ARG A 157 -16.14 -12.75 -0.42
CA ARG A 157 -17.51 -13.03 -0.91
C ARG A 157 -18.14 -14.28 -0.27
N ASP A 158 -17.50 -14.84 0.75
CA ASP A 158 -18.03 -16.02 1.42
C ASP A 158 -19.38 -15.67 2.08
N PRO A 159 -20.48 -16.36 1.74
CA PRO A 159 -21.76 -16.15 2.41
C PRO A 159 -21.79 -16.70 3.84
N GLY A 160 -20.81 -17.52 4.23
CA GLY A 160 -20.69 -18.15 5.55
C GLY A 160 -19.78 -17.43 6.54
N SER A 161 -19.17 -16.30 6.15
CA SER A 161 -18.34 -15.44 7.02
C SER A 161 -19.13 -14.45 7.85
#